data_AF-A0A3B8LZF4-F1
#
_entry.id   AF-A0A3B8LZF4-F1
#
_cell.length_a   1.000
_cell.length_b   1.000
_cell.length_c   1.000
_cell.angle_alpha   90.00
_cell.angle_beta   90.00
_cell.angle_gamma   90.00
#
_symmetry.space_group_name_H-M   'P 1'
#
loop_
_entity.id
_entity.type
_entity.pdbx_description
1 polymer ?
#
loop_
_entity_poly.entity_id
_entity_poly.type
_entity_poly.pdbx_seq_one_letter_code
_entity_poly.pdbx_strand_id
1 'polypeptide(L)'
;GITERGLFNSNALLVETERAMMDSAEEVIVVTDSGKLGHAALARLCPLEEIDHLVVDGGISHEWRDRIESLGVSLTVVEPDPTEDVVTEMVEQTG
;
A
#
# COMPACT_ATOMS: atom_id res chain seq x y z
N GLY A 1 4.66 6.20 1.33
CA GLY A 1 5.41 5.41 2.31
C GLY A 1 4.54 5.18 3.52
N ILE A 2 4.67 4.05 4.19
CA ILE A 2 3.84 3.67 5.33
C ILE A 2 4.75 3.33 6.51
N THR A 3 4.50 3.94 7.66
CA THR A 3 5.18 3.59 8.92
C THR A 3 4.15 3.48 10.03
N GLU A 4 4.57 3.05 11.21
CA GLU A 4 3.72 3.02 12.40
C GLU A 4 3.14 4.40 12.78
N ARG A 5 3.73 5.48 12.24
CA ARG A 5 3.26 6.84 12.46
C ARG A 5 2.16 7.28 11.48
N GLY A 6 1.87 6.50 10.43
CA GLY A 6 0.87 6.83 9.42
C GLY A 6 1.33 6.66 7.97
N LEU A 7 0.49 7.16 7.07
CA LEU A 7 0.76 7.30 5.64
C LEU A 7 1.54 8.56 5.33
N PHE A 8 2.41 8.47 4.32
CA PHE A 8 3.27 9.56 3.87
C PHE A 8 3.26 9.70 2.36
N ASN A 9 3.19 10.94 1.89
CA ASN A 9 3.34 11.32 0.49
C ASN A 9 4.76 11.89 0.25
N SER A 10 5.33 11.61 -0.93
CA SER A 10 6.61 12.19 -1.35
C SER A 10 6.49 13.63 -1.83
N ASN A 11 5.26 14.07 -2.15
CA ASN A 11 4.94 15.42 -2.59
C ASN A 11 4.11 16.14 -1.53
N ALA A 12 4.76 17.05 -0.79
CA ALA A 12 4.11 17.82 0.27
C ALA A 12 2.99 18.74 -0.25
N LEU A 13 3.01 19.12 -1.53
CA LEU A 13 2.00 20.01 -2.11
C LEU A 13 0.64 19.32 -2.31
N LEU A 14 0.59 17.98 -2.28
CA LEU A 14 -0.65 17.22 -2.46
C LEU A 14 -1.38 16.92 -1.15
N VAL A 15 -0.70 16.96 -0.01
CA VAL A 15 -1.21 16.43 1.27
C VAL A 15 -2.53 17.07 1.70
N GLU A 16 -2.65 18.40 1.63
CA GLU A 16 -3.88 19.07 2.07
C GLU A 16 -5.06 18.77 1.13
N THR A 17 -4.79 18.60 -0.17
CA THR A 17 -5.81 18.21 -1.15
C THR A 17 -6.25 16.77 -0.91
N GLU A 18 -5.30 15.85 -0.68
CA GLU A 18 -5.60 14.44 -0.39
C GLU A 18 -6.39 14.28 0.91
N ARG A 19 -6.08 15.05 1.96
CA ARG A 19 -6.89 15.10 3.19
C ARG A 19 -8.33 15.54 2.91
N ALA A 20 -8.51 16.61 2.15
CA ALA A 20 -9.85 17.07 1.78
C ALA A 20 -10.63 16.03 0.94
N MET A 21 -9.92 15.26 0.11
CA MET A 21 -10.52 14.14 -0.63
C MET A 21 -10.92 13.00 0.30
N MET A 22 -10.07 12.63 1.26
CA MET A 22 -10.38 11.62 2.27
C MET A 22 -11.59 12.01 3.12
N ASP A 23 -11.64 13.26 3.61
CA ASP A 23 -12.74 13.79 4.42
C ASP A 23 -14.10 13.78 3.68
N SER A 24 -14.06 13.77 2.35
CA SER A 24 -15.26 13.78 1.50
C SER A 24 -15.64 12.38 1.00
N ALA A 25 -14.80 11.37 1.22
CA ALA A 25 -15.00 10.02 0.74
C ALA A 25 -15.88 9.20 1.71
N GLU A 26 -16.67 8.27 1.16
CA GLU A 26 -17.36 7.26 1.98
C GLU A 26 -16.39 6.16 2.45
N GLU A 27 -15.36 5.88 1.65
CA GLU A 27 -14.34 4.88 1.92
C GLU A 27 -12.99 5.31 1.35
N VAL A 28 -11.91 5.13 2.12
CA VAL A 28 -10.53 5.41 1.78
C VAL A 28 -9.76 4.10 1.63
N ILE A 29 -9.47 3.75 0.38
CA ILE A 29 -8.71 2.55 0.02
C ILE A 29 -7.30 2.93 -0.43
N VAL A 30 -6.30 2.30 0.17
CA VAL A 30 -4.89 2.49 -0.17
C VAL A 30 -4.38 1.26 -0.92
N VAL A 31 -3.79 1.48 -2.08
CA VAL A 31 -3.13 0.43 -2.86
C VAL A 31 -1.64 0.71 -2.90
N THR A 32 -0.81 -0.27 -2.52
CA THR A 32 0.64 -0.08 -2.45
C THR A 32 1.40 -1.40 -2.59
N ASP A 33 2.70 -1.32 -2.89
CA ASP A 33 3.59 -2.47 -2.81
C ASP A 33 4.14 -2.65 -1.38
N SER A 34 4.45 -3.89 -1.00
CA SER A 34 4.98 -4.23 0.32
C SER A 34 6.30 -3.52 0.64
N GLY A 35 7.06 -3.13 -0.39
CA GLY A 35 8.29 -2.34 -0.26
C GLY A 35 8.08 -0.94 0.30
N LYS A 36 6.85 -0.40 0.32
CA LYS A 36 6.53 0.90 0.94
C LYS A 36 6.31 0.83 2.45
N LEU A 37 6.10 -0.37 2.99
CA LEU A 37 5.91 -0.60 4.42
C LEU A 37 7.23 -0.39 5.19
N GLY A 38 7.17 0.22 6.37
CA GLY A 38 8.35 0.59 7.17
C GLY A 38 9.08 1.85 6.69
N HIS A 39 8.66 2.48 5.58
CA HIS A 39 9.38 3.59 4.96
C HIS A 39 8.56 4.89 4.99
N ALA A 40 9.08 5.91 5.67
CA ALA A 40 8.51 7.25 5.61
C ALA A 40 8.80 7.93 4.26
N ALA A 41 7.97 8.90 3.90
CA ALA A 41 8.23 9.84 2.81
C ALA A 41 8.21 11.28 3.35
N LEU A 42 8.26 12.27 2.45
CA LEU A 42 8.48 13.68 2.79
C LEU A 42 7.44 14.24 3.77
N ALA A 43 6.15 13.99 3.52
CA ALA A 43 5.07 14.63 4.28
C ALA A 43 4.08 13.59 4.78
N ARG A 44 3.68 13.71 6.05
CA ARG A 44 2.67 12.83 6.67
C ARG A 44 1.28 13.21 6.18
N LEU A 45 0.56 12.25 5.62
CA LEU A 45 -0.81 12.39 5.13
C LEU A 45 -1.82 12.18 6.27
N CYS A 46 -1.91 10.98 6.81
CA CYS A 46 -2.86 10.62 7.87
C CYS A 46 -2.29 9.51 8.77
N PRO A 47 -2.83 9.28 9.99
CA PRO A 47 -2.66 8.03 10.72
C PRO A 47 -3.20 6.82 9.92
N LEU A 48 -2.83 5.60 10.31
CA LEU A 48 -3.25 4.38 9.60
C LEU A 48 -4.72 4.05 9.87
N GLU A 49 -5.25 4.47 11.01
CA GLU A 49 -6.63 4.27 11.43
C GLU A 49 -7.65 5.11 10.65
N GLU A 50 -7.18 6.07 9.85
CA GLU A 50 -8.02 6.89 8.96
C GLU A 50 -8.22 6.28 7.57
N ILE A 51 -7.68 5.08 7.31
CA ILE A 51 -7.96 4.35 6.06
C ILE A 51 -8.84 3.14 6.36
N ASP A 52 -9.73 2.81 5.43
CA ASP A 52 -10.69 1.72 5.60
C ASP A 52 -10.11 0.39 5.11
N HIS A 53 -9.30 0.45 4.04
CA HIS A 53 -8.78 -0.74 3.39
C HIS A 53 -7.36 -0.55 2.85
N LEU A 54 -6.51 -1.55 3.05
CA LEU A 54 -5.18 -1.66 2.44
C LEU A 54 -5.14 -2.84 1.46
N VAL A 55 -4.80 -2.56 0.20
CA VAL A 55 -4.48 -3.56 -0.81
C VAL A 55 -2.96 -3.57 -1.03
N VAL A 56 -2.34 -4.73 -0.87
CA VAL A 56 -0.88 -4.89 -0.96
C VAL A 56 -0.49 -6.19 -1.64
N ASP A 57 0.69 -6.25 -2.24
CA ASP A 57 1.22 -7.50 -2.80
C ASP A 57 1.61 -8.52 -1.71
N GLY A 58 1.85 -9.76 -2.15
CA GLY A 58 2.21 -10.91 -1.32
C GLY A 58 3.48 -10.75 -0.46
N GLY A 59 4.33 -9.76 -0.71
CA GLY A 59 5.56 -9.51 0.04
C GLY A 59 5.35 -8.90 1.44
N ILE A 60 4.12 -8.61 1.85
CA ILE A 60 3.82 -8.09 3.19
C ILE A 60 4.16 -9.09 4.30
N SER A 61 4.99 -8.65 5.26
CA SER A 61 5.37 -9.45 6.44
C SER A 61 4.20 -9.69 7.40
N HIS A 62 4.25 -10.78 8.18
CA HIS A 62 3.26 -11.07 9.23
C HIS A 62 3.09 -9.93 10.24
N GLU A 63 4.17 -9.29 10.68
CA GLU A 63 4.11 -8.15 11.62
C GLU A 63 3.24 -7.00 11.08
N TRP A 64 3.39 -6.70 9.79
CA TRP A 64 2.59 -5.67 9.14
C TRP A 64 1.13 -6.08 8.95
N ARG A 65 0.86 -7.36 8.67
CA ARG A 65 -0.52 -7.87 8.62
C ARG A 65 -1.20 -7.69 9.97
N ASP A 66 -0.57 -8.20 11.03
CA ASP A 66 -1.09 -8.11 12.40
C ASP A 66 -1.31 -6.65 12.81
N ARG A 67 -0.37 -5.76 12.47
CA ARG A 67 -0.50 -4.33 12.77
C ARG A 67 -1.71 -3.73 12.07
N ILE A 68 -1.84 -3.88 10.75
CA ILE A 68 -2.95 -3.30 9.98
C ILE A 68 -4.30 -3.83 10.47
N GLU A 69 -4.42 -5.14 10.68
CA GLU A 69 -5.65 -5.75 11.20
C GLU A 69 -5.97 -5.30 12.63
N SER A 70 -4.96 -5.13 13.49
CA SER A 70 -5.15 -4.64 14.87
C SER A 70 -5.67 -3.20 14.95
N LEU A 71 -5.46 -2.42 13.90
CA LEU A 71 -5.97 -1.05 13.76
C LEU A 71 -7.41 -1.00 13.23
N GLY A 72 -8.01 -2.16 12.92
CA GLY A 72 -9.35 -2.26 12.34
C GLY A 72 -9.41 -1.97 10.84
N VAL A 73 -8.25 -1.88 10.17
CA VAL A 73 -8.16 -1.65 8.73
C VAL A 73 -8.32 -2.98 8.00
N SER A 74 -9.19 -3.02 6.99
CA SER A 74 -9.34 -4.21 6.15
C SER A 74 -8.10 -4.44 5.30
N LEU A 75 -7.69 -5.70 5.12
CA LEU A 75 -6.48 -6.04 4.39
C LEU A 75 -6.77 -7.04 3.26
N THR A 76 -6.44 -6.66 2.03
CA THR A 76 -6.38 -7.57 0.88
C THR A 76 -4.92 -7.75 0.47
N VAL A 77 -4.49 -9.01 0.42
CA VAL A 77 -3.18 -9.38 -0.10
C VAL A 77 -3.34 -10.03 -1.47
N VAL A 78 -2.65 -9.48 -2.46
CA VAL A 78 -2.68 -9.94 -3.85
C VAL A 78 -1.40 -10.70 -4.15
N GLU A 79 -1.53 -11.98 -4.48
CA GLU A 79 -0.41 -12.77 -4.99
C GLU A 79 -0.22 -12.47 -6.48
N PRO A 80 1.03 -12.41 -6.99
CA PRO A 80 1.26 -12.30 -8.42
C PRO A 80 0.65 -13.51 -9.14
N ASP A 81 0.08 -13.28 -10.32
CA ASP A 81 -0.48 -14.37 -11.12
C ASP A 81 0.66 -15.31 -11.58
N PRO A 82 0.64 -16.61 -11.20
CA PRO A 82 1.70 -17.54 -11.57
C PRO A 82 1.82 -17.78 -13.08
N THR A 83 0.88 -17.28 -13.90
CA THR A 83 0.87 -17.47 -15.34
C THR A 83 1.63 -16.41 -16.15
N GLU A 84 2.05 -15.29 -15.56
CA GLU A 84 2.82 -14.24 -16.27
C GLU A 84 4.34 -14.54 -16.35
N ASP A 85 4.89 -15.36 -15.45
CA ASP A 85 6.33 -15.70 -15.46
C ASP A 85 6.73 -16.66 -16.59
N VAL A 86 5.82 -17.53 -17.04
CA VAL A 86 6.13 -18.54 -18.07
C VAL A 86 6.36 -17.91 -19.46
N VAL A 87 5.81 -16.73 -19.71
CA VAL A 87 5.92 -16.08 -21.03
C VAL A 87 7.30 -15.46 -21.23
N THR A 88 7.97 -15.03 -20.16
CA THR A 88 9.30 -14.42 -20.24
C THR A 88 10.40 -15.45 -20.53
N GLU A 89 10.34 -16.66 -19.95
CA GLU A 89 11.33 -17.72 -20.20
C GLU A 89 11.28 -18.31 -21.62
N MET A 90 10.17 -18.15 -22.35
CA MET A 90 10.04 -18.65 -23.72
C MET A 90 10.67 -17.74 -24.79
N VAL A 91 10.98 -16.48 -24.47
CA VAL A 91 11.55 -15.53 -25.45
C VAL A 91 13.08 -15.62 -25.51
N GLU A 92 13.76 -16.08 -24.46
CA GLU A 92 15.23 -16.20 -24.43
C GLU A 92 15.79 -17.46 -25.13
N GLN A 93 14.96 -18.45 -25.46
CA GLN A 93 15.42 -19.71 -26.08
C GLN A 93 15.37 -19.71 -27.62
N THR A 94 15.06 -18.57 -28.26
CA THR A 94 15.08 -18.44 -29.73
C THR A 94 16.09 -17.37 -30.23
N GLY A 95 17.07 -17.02 -29.40
CA GLY A 95 18.18 -16.12 -29.75
C GLY A 95 19.45 -16.86 -30.16
#